data_AF-D3G1Q0-F1
#
_entry.id   AF-D3G1Q0-F1
#
_cell.length_a   1.000
_cell.length_b   1.000
_cell.length_c   1.000
_cell.angle_alpha   90.00
_cell.angle_beta   90.00
_cell.angle_gamma   90.00
#
_symmetry.space_group_name_H-M   'P 1'
#
loop_
_entity.id
_entity.type
_entity.pdbx_description
1 polymer ?
#
loop_
_entity_poly.entity_id
_entity_poly.type
_entity_poly.pdbx_seq_one_letter_code
_entity_poly.pdbx_strand_id
1 'polypeptide(L)'
;MNKKYSEVDLLGLKRHLQSGRSSFLYKFRYRRFFSREVTFSLRLPSTYLDRGEILCEDIERLIEEEVEIEHLLSMILLDFLKKMSKLGAMAAFQYLVDRYSKVLRIAHYKGEEEEFELIQKPREPFETCEVTLHHNVAYRLELFLAELDHTFAHEMTVEKLIEIVYCHMIETVKTDGGATFTKAFIKYLKT
;
A
#
# COMPACT_ATOMS: atom_id res chain seq x y z
N MET A 1 -15.79 -5.26 19.11
CA MET A 1 -14.90 -6.04 18.22
C MET A 1 -13.69 -5.20 17.91
N ASN A 2 -12.48 -5.77 17.97
CA ASN A 2 -11.28 -5.05 17.53
C ASN A 2 -11.29 -5.01 16.00
N LYS A 3 -11.28 -3.81 15.41
CA LYS A 3 -11.21 -3.63 13.96
C LYS A 3 -9.88 -4.19 13.41
N LYS A 4 -9.97 -4.78 12.22
CA LYS A 4 -8.84 -5.26 11.42
C LYS A 4 -8.54 -4.23 10.33
N TYR A 5 -7.26 -4.05 10.04
CA TYR A 5 -6.79 -3.09 9.02
C TYR A 5 -6.13 -3.76 7.82
N SER A 6 -6.03 -5.08 7.83
CA SER A 6 -5.59 -5.90 6.71
C SER A 6 -6.21 -7.29 6.85
N GLU A 7 -6.10 -8.10 5.81
CA GLU A 7 -6.50 -9.52 5.87
C GLU A 7 -5.66 -10.30 6.89
N VAL A 8 -4.39 -9.91 7.06
CA VAL A 8 -3.40 -10.59 7.91
C VAL A 8 -3.53 -10.23 9.39
N ASP A 9 -4.01 -9.02 9.70
CA ASP A 9 -4.24 -8.50 11.07
C ASP A 9 -3.02 -8.61 12.00
N LEU A 10 -1.89 -8.01 11.60
CA LEU A 10 -0.63 -8.00 12.36
C LEU A 10 -0.79 -7.32 13.72
N LEU A 11 -1.61 -6.28 13.84
CA LEU A 11 -1.93 -5.63 15.11
C LEU A 11 -2.73 -6.54 16.04
N GLY A 12 -3.73 -7.27 15.53
CA GLY A 12 -4.44 -8.29 16.29
C GLY A 12 -3.50 -9.39 16.79
N LEU A 13 -2.60 -9.85 15.92
CA LEU A 13 -1.58 -10.84 16.22
C LEU A 13 -0.63 -10.38 17.34
N LYS A 14 -0.14 -9.14 17.26
CA LYS A 14 0.71 -8.53 18.30
C LYS A 14 -0.03 -8.41 19.64
N ARG A 15 -1.29 -7.97 19.64
CA ARG A 15 -2.14 -7.90 20.85
C ARG A 15 -2.33 -9.27 21.47
N HIS A 16 -2.61 -10.30 20.67
CA HIS A 16 -2.73 -11.68 21.14
C HIS A 16 -1.44 -12.17 21.82
N LEU A 17 -0.27 -11.90 21.22
CA LEU A 17 1.03 -12.27 21.78
C LEU A 17 1.31 -11.59 23.13
N GLN A 18 0.90 -10.32 23.26
CA GLN A 18 1.07 -9.52 24.48
C GLN A 18 0.06 -9.88 25.58
N SER A 19 -1.12 -10.39 25.24
CA SER A 19 -2.20 -10.71 26.19
C SER A 19 -1.91 -11.84 27.19
N GLY A 20 -0.74 -12.49 27.11
CA GLY A 20 -0.37 -13.64 27.95
C GLY A 20 -1.09 -14.95 27.60
N ARG A 21 -2.10 -14.91 26.70
CA ARG A 21 -2.90 -16.08 26.28
C ARG A 21 -2.22 -16.98 25.23
N SER A 22 -1.04 -16.59 24.74
CA SER A 22 -0.29 -17.35 23.72
C SER A 22 0.69 -18.34 24.34
N SER A 23 0.62 -19.59 23.89
CA SER A 23 1.57 -20.65 24.26
C SER A 23 3.02 -20.26 23.90
N PHE A 24 3.98 -20.71 24.71
CA PHE A 24 5.41 -20.45 24.50
C PHE A 24 5.90 -20.92 23.12
N LEU A 25 5.42 -22.08 22.66
CA LEU A 25 5.73 -22.63 21.33
C LEU A 25 5.18 -21.76 20.19
N TYR A 26 4.00 -21.17 20.40
CA TYR A 26 3.40 -20.23 19.45
C TYR A 26 4.23 -18.95 19.34
N LYS A 27 4.68 -18.39 20.49
CA LYS A 27 5.58 -17.22 20.51
C LYS A 27 6.91 -17.50 19.79
N PHE A 28 7.45 -18.70 19.94
CA PHE A 28 8.69 -19.11 19.28
C PHE A 28 8.53 -19.30 17.77
N ARG A 29 7.45 -19.98 17.31
CA ARG A 29 7.12 -20.09 15.88
C ARG A 29 6.83 -18.72 15.26
N TYR A 30 6.11 -17.86 15.98
CA TYR A 30 5.82 -16.50 15.52
C TYR A 30 7.10 -15.70 15.25
N ARG A 31 8.03 -15.67 16.22
CA ARG A 31 9.33 -15.00 16.04
C ARG A 31 10.15 -15.53 14.86
N ARG A 32 9.99 -16.80 14.50
CA ARG A 32 10.78 -17.47 13.47
C ARG A 32 10.16 -17.38 12.06
N PHE A 33 8.83 -17.42 11.95
CA PHE A 33 8.14 -17.53 10.66
C PHE A 33 7.43 -16.25 10.22
N PHE A 34 6.92 -15.45 11.16
CA PHE A 34 6.17 -14.21 10.84
C PHE A 34 7.07 -12.97 10.76
N SER A 35 8.39 -13.15 10.84
CA SER A 35 9.33 -12.06 11.11
C SER A 35 9.94 -11.38 9.89
N ARG A 36 9.61 -11.79 8.66
CA ARG A 36 10.27 -11.26 7.47
C ARG A 36 9.32 -10.60 6.49
N GLU A 37 8.32 -11.34 6.02
CA GLU A 37 7.50 -10.95 4.87
C GLU A 37 6.03 -11.28 5.07
N VAL A 38 5.17 -10.52 4.39
CA VAL A 38 3.72 -10.61 4.43
C VAL A 38 3.20 -10.39 3.01
N THR A 39 2.40 -11.33 2.51
CA THR A 39 1.81 -11.27 1.16
C THR A 39 0.42 -10.66 1.22
N PHE A 40 0.13 -9.77 0.27
CA PHE A 40 -1.17 -9.11 0.09
C PHE A 40 -1.71 -9.40 -1.30
N SER A 41 -3.02 -9.66 -1.38
CA SER A 41 -3.74 -9.78 -2.65
C SER A 41 -4.34 -8.43 -3.03
N LEU A 42 -3.79 -7.76 -4.04
CA LEU A 42 -4.24 -6.45 -4.50
C LEU A 42 -5.16 -6.59 -5.72
N ARG A 43 -6.14 -5.70 -5.84
CA ARG A 43 -7.03 -5.62 -7.00
C ARG A 43 -6.73 -4.36 -7.78
N LEU A 44 -5.99 -4.50 -8.88
CA LEU A 44 -5.49 -3.38 -9.67
C LEU A 44 -6.03 -3.43 -11.10
N PRO A 45 -6.19 -2.27 -11.78
CA PRO A 45 -6.52 -2.27 -13.20
C PRO A 45 -5.37 -2.89 -14.00
N SER A 46 -5.68 -3.76 -14.97
CA SER A 46 -4.66 -4.50 -15.73
C SER A 46 -3.65 -3.57 -16.38
N THR A 47 -4.10 -2.45 -16.96
CA THR A 47 -3.18 -1.52 -17.64
C THR A 47 -2.22 -0.81 -16.69
N TYR A 48 -2.52 -0.77 -15.39
CA TYR A 48 -1.63 -0.23 -14.37
C TYR A 48 -0.61 -1.27 -13.93
N LEU A 49 -0.96 -2.56 -13.93
CA LEU A 49 -0.01 -3.65 -13.75
C LEU A 49 0.99 -3.66 -14.91
N ASP A 50 0.50 -3.71 -16.16
CA ASP A 50 1.34 -3.68 -17.37
C ASP A 50 2.32 -2.49 -17.35
N ARG A 51 1.85 -1.31 -16.93
CA ARG A 51 2.70 -0.11 -16.83
C ARG A 51 3.77 -0.21 -15.75
N GLY A 52 3.47 -0.88 -14.64
CA GLY A 52 4.46 -1.12 -13.59
C GLY A 52 5.54 -2.08 -14.05
N GLU A 53 5.15 -3.16 -14.76
CA GLU A 53 6.07 -4.12 -15.36
C GLU A 53 6.98 -3.45 -16.40
N ILE A 54 6.42 -2.66 -17.32
CA ILE A 54 7.21 -1.90 -18.30
C ILE A 54 8.18 -0.93 -17.59
N LEU A 55 7.73 -0.27 -16.52
CA LEU A 55 8.58 0.64 -15.75
C LEU A 55 9.73 -0.12 -15.07
N CYS A 56 9.47 -1.30 -14.53
CA CYS A 56 10.50 -2.19 -14.00
C CYS A 56 11.52 -2.52 -15.09
N GLU A 57 11.10 -3.07 -16.24
CA GLU A 57 11.99 -3.41 -17.36
C GLU A 57 12.85 -2.22 -17.83
N ASP A 58 12.26 -1.04 -17.91
CA ASP A 58 12.97 0.17 -18.32
C ASP A 58 14.05 0.56 -17.31
N ILE A 59 13.82 0.32 -16.01
CA ILE A 59 14.80 0.57 -14.97
C ILE A 59 15.87 -0.52 -14.97
N GLU A 60 15.51 -1.79 -15.13
CA GLU A 60 16.46 -2.91 -15.25
C GLU A 60 17.48 -2.65 -16.35
N ARG A 61 17.02 -2.19 -17.52
CA ARG A 61 17.89 -1.79 -18.64
C ARG A 61 18.87 -0.67 -18.29
N LEU A 62 18.53 0.19 -17.32
CA LEU A 62 19.38 1.32 -16.91
C LEU A 62 20.40 0.94 -15.83
N ILE A 63 20.11 -0.05 -14.99
CA ILE A 63 20.96 -0.44 -13.87
C ILE A 63 21.62 -1.80 -14.01
N GLU A 64 21.22 -2.59 -15.01
CA GLU A 64 21.70 -3.96 -15.25
C GLU A 64 21.46 -4.91 -14.07
N GLU A 65 20.40 -4.66 -13.29
CA GLU A 65 19.96 -5.46 -12.14
C GLU A 65 18.45 -5.71 -12.25
N GLU A 66 17.98 -6.84 -11.69
CA GLU A 66 16.56 -7.23 -11.68
C GLU A 66 15.74 -6.31 -10.77
N VAL A 67 14.57 -5.89 -11.25
CA VAL A 67 13.67 -4.96 -10.57
C VAL A 67 12.25 -5.47 -10.65
N GLU A 68 11.76 -6.00 -9.55
CA GLU A 68 10.36 -6.39 -9.40
C GLU A 68 9.46 -5.24 -8.88
N ILE A 69 8.14 -5.40 -9.06
CA ILE A 69 7.11 -4.44 -8.58
C ILE A 69 7.20 -4.25 -7.05
N GLU A 70 7.59 -5.29 -6.32
CA GLU A 70 7.82 -5.31 -4.88
C GLU A 70 8.86 -4.26 -4.46
N HIS A 71 9.90 -4.07 -5.26
CA HIS A 71 10.91 -3.04 -5.01
C HIS A 71 10.31 -1.65 -5.16
N LEU A 72 9.54 -1.41 -6.24
CA LEU A 72 8.82 -0.16 -6.46
C LEU A 72 7.88 0.15 -5.30
N LEU A 73 7.04 -0.83 -4.93
CA LEU A 73 6.10 -0.74 -3.82
C LEU A 73 6.81 -0.46 -2.49
N SER A 74 7.90 -1.16 -2.21
CA SER A 74 8.67 -0.95 -0.99
C SER A 74 9.20 0.47 -0.89
N MET A 75 9.76 1.02 -1.97
CA MET A 75 10.22 2.41 -1.98
C MET A 75 9.07 3.38 -1.72
N ILE A 76 7.98 3.29 -2.49
CA ILE A 76 6.89 4.28 -2.41
C ILE A 76 6.15 4.20 -1.07
N LEU A 77 5.99 3.01 -0.50
CA LEU A 77 5.35 2.82 0.81
C LEU A 77 6.25 3.33 1.94
N LEU A 78 7.57 3.17 1.83
CA LEU A 78 8.50 3.74 2.79
C LEU A 78 8.53 5.27 2.74
N ASP A 79 8.54 5.87 1.54
CA ASP A 79 8.46 7.32 1.40
C ASP A 79 7.11 7.86 1.91
N PHE A 80 6.02 7.16 1.58
CA PHE A 80 4.70 7.42 2.14
C PHE A 80 4.74 7.42 3.67
N LEU A 81 5.15 6.31 4.31
CA LEU A 81 5.22 6.21 5.77
C LEU A 81 6.12 7.28 6.40
N LYS A 82 7.23 7.62 5.76
CA LYS A 82 8.14 8.70 6.20
C LYS A 82 7.45 10.06 6.11
N LYS A 83 6.72 10.33 5.04
CA LYS A 83 5.94 11.56 4.87
C LYS A 83 4.80 11.65 5.88
N MET A 84 4.08 10.56 6.12
CA MET A 84 2.98 10.51 7.09
C MET A 84 3.47 10.56 8.53
N SER A 85 4.66 10.06 8.86
CA SER A 85 5.22 10.29 10.19
C SER A 85 5.48 11.77 10.50
N LYS A 86 5.57 12.63 9.48
CA LYS A 86 5.77 14.08 9.63
C LYS A 86 4.47 14.86 9.54
N LEU A 87 3.51 14.36 8.76
CA LEU A 87 2.20 14.96 8.54
C LEU A 87 1.20 14.23 9.44
N GLY A 88 0.74 14.87 10.52
CA GLY A 88 -0.21 14.24 11.45
C GLY A 88 -1.43 13.60 10.75
N ALA A 89 -2.12 12.70 11.45
CA ALA A 89 -3.12 11.78 10.88
C ALA A 89 -4.14 12.42 9.92
N MET A 90 -4.65 13.62 10.22
CA MET A 90 -5.61 14.32 9.35
C MET A 90 -5.02 14.70 7.98
N ALA A 91 -3.81 15.28 7.96
CA ALA A 91 -3.13 15.64 6.72
C ALA A 91 -2.77 14.37 5.91
N ALA A 92 -2.50 13.27 6.61
CA ALA A 92 -2.29 11.97 6.00
C ALA A 92 -3.52 11.39 5.32
N PHE A 93 -4.67 11.53 5.98
CA PHE A 93 -5.93 11.13 5.37
C PHE A 93 -6.26 11.95 4.14
N GLN A 94 -6.21 13.28 4.26
CA GLN A 94 -6.48 14.17 3.14
C GLN A 94 -5.55 13.86 1.97
N TYR A 95 -4.28 13.60 2.25
CA TYR A 95 -3.31 13.17 1.24
C TYR A 95 -3.71 11.87 0.51
N LEU A 96 -4.28 10.90 1.23
CA LEU A 96 -4.79 9.64 0.66
C LEU A 96 -6.09 9.86 -0.11
N VAL A 97 -7.05 10.60 0.44
CA VAL A 97 -8.34 10.90 -0.19
C VAL A 97 -8.16 11.73 -1.46
N ASP A 98 -7.26 12.71 -1.46
CA ASP A 98 -6.91 13.50 -2.65
C ASP A 98 -6.31 12.63 -3.75
N ARG A 99 -5.61 11.55 -3.40
CA ARG A 99 -5.08 10.59 -4.39
C ARG A 99 -6.12 9.62 -4.83
N TYR A 100 -6.93 9.12 -3.90
CA TYR A 100 -8.07 8.28 -4.18
C TYR A 100 -8.99 8.93 -5.22
N SER A 101 -9.36 10.19 -4.99
CA SER A 101 -10.21 10.98 -5.89
C SER A 101 -9.54 11.37 -7.22
N LYS A 102 -8.20 11.32 -7.33
CA LYS A 102 -7.49 11.56 -8.60
C LYS A 102 -7.31 10.29 -9.42
N VAL A 103 -7.13 9.15 -8.74
CA VAL A 103 -7.07 7.82 -9.35
C VAL A 103 -8.46 7.42 -9.85
N LEU A 104 -9.52 7.78 -9.12
CA LEU A 104 -10.90 7.62 -9.53
C LEU A 104 -11.38 8.81 -10.33
N ARG A 105 -11.69 8.63 -11.62
CA ARG A 105 -12.49 9.63 -12.33
C ARG A 105 -13.91 9.55 -11.78
N ILE A 106 -14.27 10.55 -10.96
CA ILE A 106 -15.61 10.70 -10.36
C ILE A 106 -16.67 10.63 -11.45
N ALA A 107 -17.50 9.59 -11.42
CA ALA A 107 -18.75 9.50 -12.18
C ALA A 107 -19.93 9.39 -11.20
N HIS A 108 -20.52 10.55 -10.91
CA HIS A 108 -21.82 10.78 -10.27
C HIS A 108 -22.01 10.45 -8.78
N TYR A 109 -22.42 11.50 -8.05
CA TYR A 109 -23.07 11.48 -6.74
C TYR A 109 -24.43 10.77 -6.82
N LYS A 110 -24.71 9.86 -5.89
CA LYS A 110 -26.05 9.32 -5.66
C LYS A 110 -26.30 9.12 -4.16
N GLY A 111 -27.01 10.06 -3.53
CA GLY A 111 -27.60 9.87 -2.19
C GLY A 111 -26.65 10.08 -1.00
N GLU A 112 -27.25 10.28 0.18
CA GLU A 112 -26.69 10.85 1.42
C GLU A 112 -25.69 9.97 2.20
N GLU A 113 -25.10 8.95 1.57
CA GLU A 113 -24.10 8.08 2.20
C GLU A 113 -22.79 8.14 1.40
N GLU A 114 -21.69 8.54 2.05
CA GLU A 114 -20.35 8.56 1.46
C GLU A 114 -19.80 7.13 1.35
N GLU A 115 -20.36 6.32 0.45
CA GLU A 115 -19.75 5.06 0.03
C GLU A 115 -18.73 5.35 -1.07
N PHE A 116 -17.45 5.26 -0.70
CA PHE A 116 -16.32 5.46 -1.60
C PHE A 116 -16.09 4.23 -2.48
N GLU A 117 -16.96 3.96 -3.44
CA GLU A 117 -16.70 2.90 -4.42
C GLU A 117 -15.57 3.32 -5.37
N LEU A 118 -14.64 2.40 -5.66
CA LEU A 118 -13.74 2.57 -6.80
C LEU A 118 -14.61 2.64 -8.05
N ILE A 119 -14.83 3.85 -8.58
CA ILE A 119 -15.48 4.00 -9.89
C ILE A 119 -14.54 3.38 -10.92
N GLN A 120 -14.88 2.15 -11.26
CA GLN A 120 -14.38 1.38 -12.38
C GLN A 120 -14.39 2.31 -13.59
N LYS A 121 -13.24 2.48 -14.28
CA LYS A 121 -13.36 2.85 -15.69
C LYS A 121 -14.24 1.76 -16.30
N PRO A 122 -15.41 2.06 -16.89
CA PRO A 122 -16.45 1.07 -17.20
C PRO A 122 -16.05 0.02 -18.25
N ARG A 123 -14.76 -0.09 -18.60
CA ARG A 123 -14.19 -0.99 -19.60
C ARG A 123 -12.79 -1.51 -19.24
N GLU A 124 -12.23 -1.17 -18.08
CA GLU A 124 -10.87 -1.61 -17.73
C GLU A 124 -10.96 -2.86 -16.83
N PRO A 125 -10.44 -4.02 -17.26
CA PRO A 125 -10.45 -5.22 -16.44
C PRO A 125 -9.55 -5.03 -15.22
N PHE A 126 -9.99 -5.56 -14.09
CA PHE A 126 -9.19 -5.64 -12.88
C PHE A 126 -8.60 -7.02 -12.74
N GLU A 127 -7.36 -7.06 -12.30
CA GLU A 127 -6.62 -8.29 -12.04
C GLU A 127 -6.21 -8.34 -10.58
N THR A 128 -6.04 -9.56 -10.09
CA THR A 128 -5.54 -9.80 -8.74
C THR A 128 -4.06 -10.13 -8.84
N CYS A 129 -3.23 -9.35 -8.16
CA CYS A 129 -1.81 -9.65 -8.04
C CYS A 129 -1.43 -9.85 -6.57
N GLU A 130 -0.54 -10.81 -6.33
CA GLU A 130 0.06 -11.00 -5.02
C GLU A 130 1.31 -10.15 -4.93
N VAL A 131 1.44 -9.37 -3.86
CA VAL A 131 2.65 -8.59 -3.57
C VAL A 131 3.17 -8.95 -2.20
N THR A 132 4.49 -9.10 -2.10
CA THR A 132 5.12 -9.43 -0.82
C THR A 132 5.84 -8.20 -0.26
N LEU A 133 5.48 -7.83 0.97
CA LEU A 133 6.08 -6.70 1.68
C LEU A 133 6.82 -7.17 2.92
N HIS A 134 7.87 -6.46 3.29
CA HIS A 134 8.49 -6.65 4.59
C HIS A 134 7.48 -6.43 5.72
N HIS A 135 7.49 -7.34 6.70
CA HIS A 135 6.59 -7.31 7.86
C HIS A 135 6.59 -5.93 8.55
N ASN A 136 7.74 -5.28 8.66
CA ASN A 136 7.86 -3.97 9.29
C ASN A 136 7.11 -2.86 8.52
N VAL A 137 7.07 -2.92 7.19
CA VAL A 137 6.32 -1.97 6.36
C VAL A 137 4.82 -2.24 6.56
N ALA A 138 4.40 -3.49 6.38
CA ALA A 138 3.01 -3.92 6.58
C ALA A 138 2.46 -3.53 7.96
N TYR A 139 3.21 -3.83 9.02
CA TYR A 139 2.84 -3.50 10.40
C TYR A 139 2.68 -1.97 10.60
N ARG A 140 3.57 -1.16 10.00
CA ARG A 140 3.49 0.30 10.10
C ARG A 140 2.29 0.87 9.34
N LEU A 141 1.88 0.25 8.23
CA LEU A 141 0.67 0.62 7.51
C LEU A 141 -0.58 0.31 8.35
N GLU A 142 -0.66 -0.86 8.98
CA GLU A 142 -1.76 -1.16 9.89
C GLU A 142 -1.80 -0.20 11.08
N LEU A 143 -0.64 0.11 11.67
CA LEU A 143 -0.56 1.07 12.77
C LEU A 143 -1.02 2.45 12.33
N PHE A 144 -0.60 2.90 11.15
CA PHE A 144 -1.04 4.16 10.57
C PHE A 144 -2.56 4.21 10.44
N LEU A 145 -3.20 3.16 9.90
CA LEU A 145 -4.66 3.09 9.79
C LEU A 145 -5.34 3.03 11.17
N ALA A 146 -4.74 2.37 12.16
CA ALA A 146 -5.27 2.37 13.52
C ALA A 146 -5.21 3.75 14.19
N GLU A 147 -4.14 4.51 13.96
CA GLU A 147 -4.01 5.90 14.43
C GLU A 147 -5.01 6.83 13.74
N LEU A 148 -5.29 6.56 12.47
CA LEU A 148 -6.26 7.27 11.67
C LEU A 148 -7.69 7.16 12.24
N ASP A 149 -8.06 5.95 12.68
CA ASP A 149 -9.33 5.64 13.33
C ASP A 149 -9.56 6.39 14.65
N HIS A 150 -8.49 6.84 15.33
CA HIS A 150 -8.62 7.71 16.50
C HIS A 150 -9.04 9.13 16.13
N THR A 151 -8.87 9.52 14.87
CA THR A 151 -9.19 10.87 14.38
C THR A 151 -10.55 10.90 13.69
N PHE A 152 -10.87 9.88 12.88
CA PHE A 152 -12.17 9.74 12.21
C PHE A 152 -12.41 8.28 11.83
N ALA A 153 -13.67 7.86 11.78
CA ALA A 153 -14.02 6.51 11.35
C ALA A 153 -13.81 6.34 9.84
N HIS A 154 -13.19 5.23 9.43
CA HIS A 154 -13.00 4.89 8.02
C HIS A 154 -13.14 3.38 7.76
N GLU A 155 -13.12 2.97 6.49
CA GLU A 155 -13.10 1.54 6.10
C GLU A 155 -11.80 1.12 5.40
N MET A 156 -10.86 2.05 5.25
CA MET A 156 -9.56 1.81 4.62
C MET A 156 -8.82 0.60 5.22
N THR A 157 -8.32 -0.27 4.34
CA THR A 157 -7.41 -1.38 4.66
C THR A 157 -6.02 -1.14 4.07
N VAL A 158 -5.03 -1.94 4.48
CA VAL A 158 -3.67 -1.90 3.95
C VAL A 158 -3.65 -2.21 2.47
N GLU A 159 -4.41 -3.22 2.02
CA GLU A 159 -4.56 -3.58 0.61
C GLU A 159 -5.07 -2.37 -0.18
N LYS A 160 -6.12 -1.71 0.33
CA LYS A 160 -6.69 -0.54 -0.33
C LYS A 160 -5.72 0.62 -0.41
N LEU A 161 -4.97 0.86 0.66
CA LEU A 161 -3.94 1.88 0.68
C LEU A 161 -2.85 1.59 -0.37
N ILE A 162 -2.37 0.34 -0.44
CA ILE A 162 -1.35 -0.06 -1.42
C ILE A 162 -1.87 0.13 -2.84
N GLU A 163 -3.11 -0.28 -3.13
CA GLU A 163 -3.77 -0.07 -4.44
C GLU A 163 -3.76 1.41 -4.84
N ILE A 164 -4.12 2.31 -3.91
CA ILE A 164 -4.17 3.76 -4.14
C ILE A 164 -2.79 4.32 -4.42
N VAL A 165 -1.81 3.95 -3.59
CA VAL A 165 -0.43 4.45 -3.70
C VAL A 165 0.20 3.96 -5.00
N TYR A 166 -0.02 2.69 -5.37
CA TYR A 166 0.44 2.12 -6.64
C TYR A 166 -0.16 2.85 -7.83
N CYS A 167 -1.50 2.97 -7.90
CA CYS A 167 -2.16 3.64 -9.01
C CYS A 167 -1.74 5.11 -9.14
N HIS A 168 -1.55 5.80 -8.02
CA HIS A 168 -1.06 7.17 -8.03
C HIS A 168 0.38 7.30 -8.54
N MET A 169 1.24 6.32 -8.21
CA MET A 169 2.61 6.27 -8.73
C MET A 169 2.59 6.17 -10.26
N ILE A 170 1.79 5.26 -10.83
CA ILE A 170 1.66 5.09 -12.28
C ILE A 170 1.17 6.37 -12.96
N GLU A 171 0.17 7.06 -12.40
CA GLU A 171 -0.30 8.35 -12.93
C GLU A 171 0.76 9.45 -12.87
N THR A 172 1.57 9.46 -11.80
CA THR A 172 2.66 10.42 -11.64
C THR A 172 3.73 10.20 -12.70
N VAL A 173 4.21 8.96 -12.86
CA VAL A 173 5.19 8.55 -13.88
C VAL A 173 4.70 8.90 -15.28
N LYS A 174 3.41 8.68 -15.56
CA LYS A 174 2.81 9.03 -16.85
C LYS A 174 2.83 10.55 -17.11
N THR A 175 2.63 11.36 -16.09
CA THR A 175 2.48 12.81 -16.21
C THR A 175 3.83 13.52 -16.34
N ASP A 176 4.84 13.06 -15.60
CA ASP A 176 6.18 13.69 -15.57
C ASP A 176 7.20 13.00 -16.50
N GLY A 177 6.77 11.98 -17.25
CA GLY A 177 7.62 11.19 -18.13
C GLY A 177 8.57 10.24 -17.38
N GLY A 178 8.35 10.01 -16.09
CA GLY A 178 9.04 9.00 -15.28
C GLY A 178 10.46 9.37 -14.84
N ALA A 179 11.10 10.35 -15.47
CA ALA A 179 12.51 10.64 -15.23
C ALA A 179 12.85 11.00 -13.76
N THR A 180 11.96 11.72 -13.08
CA THR A 180 12.14 12.06 -11.66
C THR A 180 11.99 10.84 -10.78
N PHE A 181 10.95 10.03 -11.04
CA PHE A 181 10.68 8.80 -10.32
C PHE A 181 11.84 7.80 -10.49
N THR A 182 12.26 7.52 -11.72
CA THR A 182 13.36 6.61 -12.04
C THR A 182 14.65 7.01 -11.31
N LYS A 183 15.01 8.31 -11.32
CA LYS A 183 16.20 8.79 -10.58
C LYS A 183 16.08 8.56 -9.07
N ALA A 184 14.91 8.81 -8.49
CA ALA A 184 14.67 8.58 -7.07
C ALA A 184 14.75 7.08 -6.73
N PHE A 185 14.22 6.24 -7.61
CA PHE A 185 14.21 4.79 -7.44
C PHE A 185 15.61 4.17 -7.56
N ILE A 186 16.39 4.54 -8.57
CA ILE A 186 17.79 4.09 -8.70
C ILE A 186 18.60 4.49 -7.46
N LYS A 187 18.35 5.68 -6.90
CA LYS A 187 18.99 6.10 -5.65
C LYS A 187 18.58 5.23 -4.47
N TYR A 188 17.30 4.86 -4.38
CA TYR A 188 16.79 3.97 -3.35
C TYR A 188 17.45 2.59 -3.41
N LEU A 189 17.57 1.99 -4.60
CA LEU A 189 18.21 0.67 -4.76
C LEU A 189 19.68 0.65 -4.34
N LYS A 190 20.39 1.78 -4.47
CA LYS A 190 21.80 1.91 -4.09
C LYS A 190 22.04 2.21 -2.60
N THR A 191 20.98 2.31 -1.79
CA THR A 191 21.04 2.67 -0.36
C THR A 191 20.90 1.44 0.52
#